data_AF-A0A356P905-F1
#
_entry.id   AF-A0A356P905-F1
#
_cell.length_a   1.000
_cell.length_b   1.000
_cell.length_c   1.000
_cell.angle_alpha   90.00
_cell.angle_beta   90.00
_cell.angle_gamma   90.00
#
_symmetry.space_group_name_H-M   'P 1'
#
loop_
_entity.id
_entity.type
_entity.pdbx_description
1 polymer ?
#
loop_
_entity_poly.entity_id
_entity_poly.type
_entity_poly.pdbx_seq_one_letter_code
_entity_poly.pdbx_strand_id
1 'polypeptide(L)'
;LVQSIEWVAIAVAVIGWLPYVSKSAGRLSSLMGYPNVTAAFLGAVLLLYPQRKLVQILLGISLLATGSRAGVGLFLVVLTGQEILLGLPTLFKLRESFKVRQLKAPFVMLLVLVSTVLMFLYNRPVWKNLTSGGFSSSSWQERLVYYKDGISLAWKAGGLPQAGGWLAFPTVQRFPYWTADPHSSFIHILLNQGVLGLLGVSLWLSYSFLQAWKYWVKNRLSIKSRLGSEETKAQVRVAGALLFLGLHSLVDADFSFAGLGFLFWILFGSLRKREERTRPFLLRNRLATHLSSIGMFVLSLTLCLLSGSALLKPNLLEKSQSLNSQAVQQREQALARSMALWDMSLNWDQTQVGIRREQAELLLSGGNVETGLTVVEEVLHWQPLDLKAYEWAQSIVWETAETQRRRHPEKATLLYHWAEGVPQRIQDRVVILTPAERWLWRGYPDFLPSQHIKLIAEYARQRQLPN
;
A
#
# COMPACT_ATOMS: atom_id res chain seq x y z
N LEU A 1 26.91 -12.65 10.28
CA LEU A 1 25.60 -12.03 9.98
C LEU A 1 25.76 -10.60 9.46
N VAL A 2 26.23 -9.67 10.30
CA VAL A 2 26.29 -8.24 9.93
C VAL A 2 27.17 -8.04 8.66
N GLN A 3 28.36 -8.66 8.59
CA GLN A 3 29.21 -8.60 7.38
C GLN A 3 28.56 -9.19 6.13
N SER A 4 27.73 -10.22 6.29
CA SER A 4 27.00 -10.85 5.18
C SER A 4 25.92 -9.90 4.62
N ILE A 5 25.23 -9.17 5.50
CA ILE A 5 24.21 -8.17 5.11
C ILE A 5 24.85 -7.01 4.33
N GLU A 6 26.06 -6.59 4.72
CA GLU A 6 26.82 -5.56 4.01
C GLU A 6 27.10 -5.96 2.54
N TRP A 7 27.60 -7.18 2.32
CA TRP A 7 27.87 -7.69 0.98
C TRP A 7 26.60 -7.87 0.15
N VAL A 8 25.51 -8.34 0.77
CA VAL A 8 24.21 -8.40 0.10
C VAL A 8 23.75 -7.00 -0.32
N ALA A 9 23.93 -5.98 0.52
CA ALA A 9 23.58 -4.61 0.18
C ALA A 9 24.41 -4.04 -0.98
N ILE A 10 25.71 -4.33 -1.01
CA ILE A 10 26.58 -3.95 -2.13
C ILE A 10 26.12 -4.66 -3.41
N ALA A 11 25.81 -5.97 -3.33
CA ALA A 11 25.32 -6.72 -4.47
C ALA A 11 23.99 -6.16 -4.99
N VAL A 12 23.02 -5.88 -4.11
CA VAL A 12 21.73 -5.27 -4.46
C VAL A 12 21.93 -3.90 -5.11
N ALA A 13 22.83 -3.07 -4.57
CA ALA A 13 23.17 -1.76 -5.14
C ALA A 13 23.76 -1.89 -6.55
N VAL A 14 24.78 -2.72 -6.72
CA VAL A 14 25.47 -2.93 -8.01
C VAL A 14 24.53 -3.52 -9.05
N ILE A 15 23.76 -4.57 -8.68
CA ILE A 15 22.78 -5.18 -9.58
C ILE A 15 21.72 -4.16 -9.98
N GLY A 16 21.23 -3.36 -9.03
CA GLY A 16 20.27 -2.29 -9.31
C GLY A 16 20.75 -1.34 -10.40
N TRP A 17 22.05 -1.02 -10.45
CA TRP A 17 22.62 -0.10 -11.44
C TRP A 17 22.75 -0.69 -12.85
N LEU A 18 22.55 -2.00 -13.03
CA LEU A 18 22.70 -2.63 -14.33
C LEU A 18 21.52 -2.30 -15.26
N PRO A 19 21.77 -2.03 -16.55
CA PRO A 19 20.77 -1.49 -17.48
C PRO A 19 19.62 -2.47 -17.80
N TYR A 20 19.82 -3.76 -17.57
CA TYR A 20 18.85 -4.82 -17.87
C TYR A 20 17.89 -5.13 -16.72
N VAL A 21 18.07 -4.53 -15.55
CA VAL A 21 17.12 -4.69 -14.44
C VAL A 21 15.88 -3.85 -14.72
N SER A 22 14.71 -4.44 -14.56
CA SER A 22 13.44 -3.75 -14.82
C SER A 22 13.41 -2.43 -14.03
N LYS A 23 13.10 -1.34 -14.72
CA LYS A 23 12.91 -0.02 -14.12
C LYS A 23 11.41 0.25 -14.04
N SER A 24 10.87 0.34 -12.84
CA SER A 24 9.49 0.78 -12.62
C SER A 24 9.46 2.30 -12.58
N ALA A 25 8.74 2.92 -13.50
CA ALA A 25 8.59 4.38 -13.62
C ALA A 25 9.93 5.17 -13.68
N GLY A 26 10.96 4.59 -14.31
CA GLY A 26 12.28 5.22 -14.45
C GLY A 26 13.07 5.30 -13.14
N ARG A 27 12.73 4.48 -12.14
CA ARG A 27 13.40 4.35 -10.84
C ARG A 27 14.08 2.99 -10.71
N LEU A 28 15.06 2.89 -9.81
CA LEU A 28 15.76 1.63 -9.52
C LEU A 28 14.84 0.64 -8.79
N SER A 29 14.25 -0.34 -9.48
CA SER A 29 13.39 -1.37 -8.83
C SER A 29 14.14 -2.57 -8.27
N SER A 30 15.38 -2.82 -8.71
CA SER A 30 16.27 -3.94 -8.29
C SER A 30 15.59 -5.33 -8.25
N LEU A 31 16.30 -6.34 -7.71
CA LEU A 31 15.73 -7.66 -7.39
C LEU A 31 14.63 -7.59 -6.30
N MET A 32 14.53 -6.47 -5.57
CA MET A 32 13.55 -6.25 -4.51
C MET A 32 12.19 -5.73 -5.04
N GLY A 33 11.99 -5.69 -6.35
CA GLY A 33 10.73 -5.36 -7.00
C GLY A 33 10.44 -3.86 -7.09
N TYR A 34 10.50 -3.12 -5.98
CA TYR A 34 10.15 -1.70 -5.94
C TYR A 34 11.31 -0.80 -5.46
N PRO A 35 11.43 0.44 -6.00
CA PRO A 35 12.46 1.38 -5.56
C PRO A 35 12.39 1.77 -4.08
N ASN A 36 11.18 1.89 -3.54
CA ASN A 36 10.97 2.25 -2.14
C ASN A 36 11.44 1.12 -1.19
N VAL A 37 11.18 -0.14 -1.55
CA VAL A 37 11.67 -1.33 -0.83
C VAL A 37 13.20 -1.36 -0.84
N THR A 38 13.80 -1.09 -2.00
CA THR A 38 15.25 -0.99 -2.14
C THR A 38 15.81 0.15 -1.27
N ALA A 39 15.13 1.30 -1.21
CA ALA A 39 15.50 2.42 -0.34
C ALA A 39 15.44 2.04 1.15
N ALA A 40 14.36 1.39 1.59
CA ALA A 40 14.19 0.91 2.95
C ALA A 40 15.28 -0.11 3.34
N PHE A 41 15.62 -1.03 2.43
CA PHE A 41 16.69 -1.99 2.66
C PHE A 41 18.06 -1.30 2.81
N LEU A 42 18.43 -0.46 1.85
CA LEU A 42 19.72 0.23 1.85
C LEU A 42 19.87 1.18 3.05
N GLY A 43 18.82 1.92 3.38
CA GLY A 43 18.79 2.81 4.55
C GLY A 43 18.94 2.04 5.86
N ALA A 44 18.28 0.88 6.01
CA ALA A 44 18.46 0.03 7.18
C ALA A 44 19.90 -0.47 7.32
N VAL A 45 20.52 -0.93 6.22
CA VAL A 45 21.91 -1.39 6.24
C VAL A 45 22.89 -0.24 6.54
N LEU A 46 22.64 0.96 6.02
CA LEU A 46 23.41 2.17 6.34
C LEU A 46 23.37 2.51 7.84
N LEU A 47 22.20 2.39 8.48
CA LEU A 47 22.04 2.62 9.93
C LEU A 47 22.81 1.59 10.77
N LEU A 48 22.92 0.35 10.28
CA LEU A 48 23.72 -0.71 10.93
C LEU A 48 25.23 -0.48 10.81
N TYR A 49 25.69 0.15 9.73
CA TYR A 49 27.11 0.21 9.37
C TYR A 49 27.67 1.61 9.09
N PRO A 50 28.19 2.31 10.11
CA PRO A 50 28.83 3.60 9.90
C PRO A 50 30.34 3.55 9.61
N GLN A 51 31.02 2.40 9.70
CA GLN A 51 32.51 2.40 9.80
C GLN A 51 33.26 2.36 8.47
N ARG A 52 32.69 1.79 7.40
CA ARG A 52 33.36 1.71 6.09
C ARG A 52 32.85 2.82 5.17
N LYS A 53 33.60 3.93 5.10
CA LYS A 53 33.25 5.10 4.28
C LYS A 53 32.88 4.76 2.83
N LEU A 54 33.61 3.82 2.22
CA LEU A 54 33.35 3.34 0.86
C LEU A 54 31.93 2.77 0.71
N VAL A 55 31.55 1.91 1.64
CA VAL A 55 30.23 1.26 1.65
C VAL A 55 29.13 2.29 1.92
N GLN A 56 29.38 3.24 2.83
CA GLN A 56 28.43 4.32 3.09
C GLN A 56 28.19 5.20 1.86
N ILE A 57 29.25 5.56 1.12
CA ILE A 57 29.12 6.37 -0.08
C ILE A 57 28.36 5.57 -1.15
N LEU A 58 28.71 4.31 -1.37
CA LEU A 58 28.04 3.45 -2.36
C LEU A 58 26.55 3.24 -2.03
N LEU A 59 26.23 2.88 -0.79
CA LEU A 59 24.85 2.67 -0.36
C LEU A 59 24.07 4.00 -0.28
N GLY A 60 24.72 5.10 0.08
CA GLY A 60 24.11 6.43 0.09
C GLY A 60 23.74 6.92 -1.31
N ILE A 61 24.66 6.75 -2.29
CA ILE A 61 24.36 7.00 -3.71
C ILE A 61 23.22 6.10 -4.16
N SER A 62 23.24 4.82 -3.79
CA SER A 62 22.18 3.87 -4.14
C SER A 62 20.82 4.23 -3.54
N LEU A 63 20.80 4.69 -2.29
CA LEU A 63 19.61 5.17 -1.60
C LEU A 63 19.03 6.39 -2.33
N LEU A 64 19.86 7.37 -2.69
CA LEU A 64 19.44 8.50 -3.51
C LEU A 64 18.94 8.03 -4.89
N ALA A 65 19.64 7.07 -5.49
CA ALA A 65 19.34 6.53 -6.81
C ALA A 65 17.97 5.82 -6.88
N THR A 66 17.37 5.46 -5.74
CA THR A 66 15.99 4.95 -5.69
C THR A 66 14.96 6.00 -6.12
N GLY A 67 15.28 7.29 -6.00
CA GLY A 67 14.33 8.39 -6.20
C GLY A 67 13.25 8.51 -5.12
N SER A 68 13.35 7.75 -4.01
CA SER A 68 12.38 7.78 -2.92
C SER A 68 12.66 8.90 -1.92
N ARG A 69 11.98 10.04 -2.07
CA ARG A 69 12.11 11.18 -1.13
C ARG A 69 11.70 10.82 0.28
N ALA A 70 10.60 10.08 0.43
CA ALA A 70 10.11 9.64 1.73
C ALA A 70 11.13 8.73 2.41
N GLY A 71 11.69 7.76 1.67
CA GLY A 71 12.73 6.87 2.20
C GLY A 71 13.99 7.62 2.62
N VAL A 72 14.48 8.55 1.79
CA VAL A 72 15.64 9.39 2.11
C VAL A 72 15.37 10.30 3.32
N GLY A 73 14.22 10.97 3.34
CA GLY A 73 13.84 11.88 4.43
C GLY A 73 13.71 11.16 5.77
N LEU A 74 13.00 10.02 5.80
CA LEU A 74 12.90 9.18 6.99
C LEU A 74 14.27 8.67 7.45
N PHE A 75 15.11 8.23 6.51
CA PHE A 75 16.48 7.79 6.81
C PHE A 75 17.28 8.90 7.49
N LEU A 76 17.24 10.13 6.97
CA LEU A 76 17.97 11.27 7.55
C LEU A 76 17.48 11.62 8.95
N VAL A 77 16.17 11.60 9.18
CA VAL A 77 15.57 11.84 10.51
C VAL A 77 16.04 10.78 11.51
N VAL A 78 15.95 9.49 11.15
CA VAL A 78 16.36 8.39 12.02
C VAL A 78 17.88 8.40 12.25
N LEU A 79 18.68 8.63 11.22
CA LEU A 79 20.13 8.75 11.31
C LEU A 79 20.53 9.88 12.27
N THR A 80 19.91 11.06 12.13
CA THR A 80 20.17 12.22 12.99
C THR A 80 19.82 11.90 14.45
N GLY A 81 18.64 11.30 14.70
CA GLY A 81 18.25 10.86 16.03
C GLY A 81 19.22 9.82 16.62
N GLN A 82 19.70 8.89 15.80
CA GLN A 82 20.69 7.89 16.17
C GLN A 82 22.03 8.54 16.56
N GLU A 83 22.52 9.52 15.79
CA GLU A 83 23.76 10.23 16.09
C GLU A 83 23.68 11.03 17.40
N ILE A 84 22.55 11.73 17.62
CA ILE A 84 22.27 12.45 18.87
C ILE A 84 22.30 11.49 20.07
N LEU A 85 21.62 10.34 19.96
CA LEU A 85 21.60 9.33 21.02
C LEU A 85 22.98 8.73 21.33
N LEU A 86 23.85 8.63 20.32
CA LEU A 86 25.20 8.13 20.49
C LEU A 86 26.19 9.19 21.01
N GLY A 87 25.76 10.44 21.15
CA GLY A 87 26.64 11.56 21.51
C GLY A 87 27.75 11.79 20.50
N LEU A 88 27.57 11.33 19.26
CA LEU A 88 28.51 11.57 18.18
C LEU A 88 28.31 13.01 17.71
N PRO A 89 29.39 13.73 17.38
CA PRO A 89 29.23 15.01 16.70
C PRO A 89 28.46 14.75 15.41
N THR A 90 27.35 15.45 15.24
CA THR A 90 26.49 15.40 14.05
C THR A 90 27.32 15.46 12.77
N LEU A 91 26.83 14.80 11.70
CA LEU A 91 27.34 14.75 10.31
C LEU A 91 28.22 15.93 9.82
N PHE A 92 28.07 17.13 10.39
CA PHE A 92 28.86 18.33 10.12
C PHE A 92 30.34 18.31 10.56
N LYS A 93 30.82 17.33 11.34
CA LYS A 93 32.28 17.15 11.57
C LYS A 93 32.99 16.25 10.54
N LEU A 94 32.40 16.05 9.36
CA LEU A 94 33.04 15.32 8.24
C LEU A 94 34.38 15.95 7.78
N ARG A 95 34.63 17.22 8.12
CA ARG A 95 35.77 18.01 7.64
C ARG A 95 37.14 17.59 8.21
N GLU A 96 37.19 16.96 9.39
CA GLU A 96 38.48 16.66 10.05
C GLU A 96 39.04 15.25 9.78
N SER A 97 38.23 14.31 9.25
CA SER A 97 38.62 12.89 9.12
C SER A 97 39.09 12.48 7.70
N PHE A 98 39.34 13.43 6.80
CA PHE A 98 39.87 13.14 5.46
C PHE A 98 41.40 12.99 5.40
N LYS A 99 42.08 12.93 6.55
CA LYS A 99 43.51 12.56 6.64
C LYS A 99 43.70 11.07 6.97
N VAL A 100 43.35 10.13 6.07
CA VAL A 100 43.78 8.71 6.22
C VAL A 100 44.02 8.02 4.86
N ARG A 101 45.28 7.62 4.67
CA ARG A 101 45.89 6.53 3.84
C ARG A 101 45.51 6.40 2.35
N GLN A 102 46.53 6.64 1.51
CA GLN A 102 46.48 6.95 0.08
C GLN A 102 46.33 5.80 -0.94
N LEU A 103 46.21 4.51 -0.59
CA LEU A 103 46.25 3.46 -1.63
C LEU A 103 44.91 2.86 -2.11
N LYS A 104 43.77 3.20 -1.49
CA LYS A 104 42.44 2.74 -1.97
C LYS A 104 41.50 3.87 -2.40
N ALA A 105 41.90 5.13 -2.24
CA ALA A 105 41.11 6.30 -2.61
C ALA A 105 40.81 6.44 -4.13
N PRO A 106 41.74 6.19 -5.07
CA PRO A 106 41.48 6.45 -6.49
C PRO A 106 40.49 5.46 -7.11
N PHE A 107 40.55 4.18 -6.73
CA PHE A 107 39.58 3.18 -7.18
C PHE A 107 38.16 3.49 -6.70
N VAL A 108 38.03 3.97 -5.44
CA VAL A 108 36.74 4.36 -4.88
C VAL A 108 36.21 5.62 -5.55
N MET A 109 37.07 6.62 -5.77
CA MET A 109 36.72 7.83 -6.51
C MET A 109 36.27 7.50 -7.93
N LEU A 110 36.97 6.59 -8.61
CA LEU A 110 36.58 6.10 -9.93
C LEU A 110 35.24 5.39 -9.90
N LEU A 111 35.02 4.51 -8.92
CA LEU A 111 33.76 3.76 -8.82
C LEU A 111 32.58 4.69 -8.49
N VAL A 112 32.77 5.68 -7.61
CA VAL A 112 31.79 6.73 -7.31
C VAL A 112 31.52 7.61 -8.52
N LEU A 113 32.57 8.03 -9.23
CA LEU A 113 32.47 8.85 -10.44
C LEU A 113 31.73 8.09 -11.53
N VAL A 114 32.14 6.85 -11.82
CA VAL A 114 31.47 5.97 -12.78
C VAL A 114 30.02 5.76 -12.37
N SER A 115 29.73 5.50 -11.09
CA SER A 115 28.35 5.31 -10.62
C SER A 115 27.51 6.58 -10.77
N THR A 116 28.09 7.75 -10.48
CA THR A 116 27.40 9.04 -10.60
C THR A 116 27.19 9.41 -12.06
N VAL A 117 28.18 9.16 -12.92
CA VAL A 117 28.10 9.35 -14.37
C VAL A 117 27.07 8.39 -14.98
N LEU A 118 27.11 7.10 -14.66
CA LEU A 118 26.11 6.13 -15.11
C LEU A 118 24.71 6.51 -14.62
N MET A 119 24.57 6.97 -13.37
CA MET A 119 23.29 7.45 -12.84
C MET A 119 22.81 8.71 -13.58
N PHE A 120 23.71 9.64 -13.92
CA PHE A 120 23.37 10.86 -14.65
C PHE A 120 23.01 10.58 -16.12
N LEU A 121 23.73 9.67 -16.76
CA LEU A 121 23.52 9.30 -18.16
C LEU A 121 22.27 8.43 -18.34
N TYR A 122 22.09 7.41 -17.50
CA TYR A 122 21.05 6.39 -17.68
C TYR A 122 19.82 6.57 -16.78
N ASN A 123 19.87 7.44 -15.77
CA ASN A 123 18.78 7.64 -14.79
C ASN A 123 18.43 9.13 -14.60
N ARG A 124 18.41 9.93 -15.67
CA ARG A 124 17.88 11.32 -15.62
C ARG A 124 16.51 11.46 -14.91
N PRO A 125 15.55 10.52 -15.04
CA PRO A 125 14.28 10.59 -14.29
C PRO A 125 14.44 10.52 -12.78
N VAL A 126 15.43 9.78 -12.26
CA VAL A 126 15.73 9.69 -10.82
C VAL A 126 16.16 11.06 -10.29
N TRP A 127 17.05 11.75 -11.02
CA TRP A 127 17.48 13.09 -10.64
C TRP A 127 16.32 14.08 -10.64
N LYS A 128 15.51 14.11 -11.70
CA LYS A 128 14.30 14.94 -11.73
C LYS A 128 13.36 14.63 -10.56
N ASN A 129 13.20 13.35 -10.22
CA ASN A 129 12.39 12.91 -9.08
C ASN A 129 13.00 13.27 -7.72
N LEU A 130 14.31 13.43 -7.56
CA LEU A 130 14.92 13.90 -6.30
C LEU A 130 14.92 15.43 -6.21
N THR A 131 15.20 16.13 -7.30
CA THR A 131 15.46 17.57 -7.32
C THR A 131 14.27 18.44 -7.68
N SER A 132 13.12 17.87 -8.08
CA SER A 132 11.90 18.68 -8.26
C SER A 132 11.38 19.15 -6.89
N GLY A 133 12.01 20.20 -6.38
CA GLY A 133 11.81 20.76 -5.05
C GLY A 133 10.35 21.10 -4.82
N GLY A 134 9.73 20.35 -3.92
CA GLY A 134 8.35 20.55 -3.50
C GLY A 134 7.88 19.36 -2.69
N PHE A 135 7.57 19.57 -1.41
CA PHE A 135 6.68 18.69 -0.64
C PHE A 135 5.26 18.63 -1.25
N SER A 136 4.99 19.51 -2.21
CA SER A 136 3.83 19.56 -3.10
C SER A 136 3.85 18.50 -4.22
N SER A 137 4.82 17.59 -4.28
CA SER A 137 4.80 16.51 -5.28
C SER A 137 3.56 15.61 -5.13
N SER A 138 2.90 15.30 -6.24
CA SER A 138 1.61 14.60 -6.29
C SER A 138 1.57 13.31 -5.46
N SER A 139 2.68 12.58 -5.39
CA SER A 139 2.76 11.30 -4.68
C SER A 139 2.51 11.36 -3.16
N TRP A 140 2.86 12.47 -2.47
CA TRP A 140 2.60 12.54 -1.01
C TRP A 140 1.15 12.93 -0.72
N GLN A 141 0.60 13.85 -1.51
CA GLN A 141 -0.79 14.27 -1.41
C GLN A 141 -1.73 13.12 -1.80
N GLU A 142 -1.43 12.38 -2.86
CA GLU A 142 -2.12 11.14 -3.24
C GLU A 142 -2.15 10.13 -2.08
N ARG A 143 -1.01 9.93 -1.39
CA ARG A 143 -0.95 9.04 -0.22
C ARG A 143 -1.86 9.53 0.90
N LEU A 144 -1.85 10.82 1.23
CA LEU A 144 -2.72 11.37 2.29
C LEU A 144 -4.21 11.18 1.95
N VAL A 145 -4.60 11.40 0.69
CA VAL A 145 -5.96 11.11 0.22
C VAL A 145 -6.26 9.61 0.37
N TYR A 146 -5.32 8.75 -0.03
CA TYR A 146 -5.44 7.29 0.15
C TYR A 146 -5.63 6.88 1.62
N TYR A 147 -4.91 7.46 2.60
CA TYR A 147 -5.15 7.18 4.02
C TYR A 147 -6.55 7.60 4.45
N LYS A 148 -6.97 8.81 4.04
CA LYS A 148 -8.30 9.33 4.38
C LYS A 148 -9.39 8.40 3.86
N ASP A 149 -9.27 7.98 2.60
CA ASP A 149 -10.21 7.08 1.95
C ASP A 149 -10.18 5.68 2.60
N GLY A 150 -9.00 5.14 2.91
CA GLY A 150 -8.84 3.85 3.59
C GLY A 150 -9.42 3.84 5.00
N ILE A 151 -9.25 4.93 5.76
CA ILE A 151 -9.90 5.09 7.07
C ILE A 151 -11.42 5.20 6.90
N SER A 152 -11.89 5.95 5.90
CA SER A 152 -13.32 6.06 5.62
C SER A 152 -13.94 4.70 5.29
N LEU A 153 -13.30 3.89 4.45
CA LEU A 153 -13.73 2.52 4.14
C LEU A 153 -13.80 1.64 5.39
N ALA A 154 -12.76 1.64 6.21
CA ALA A 154 -12.74 0.87 7.45
C ALA A 154 -13.89 1.28 8.40
N TRP A 155 -14.23 2.57 8.44
CA TRP A 155 -15.33 3.06 9.28
C TRP A 155 -16.71 2.75 8.70
N LYS A 156 -16.87 2.74 7.37
CA LYS A 156 -18.09 2.22 6.72
C LYS A 156 -18.34 0.76 7.09
N ALA A 157 -17.28 0.00 7.36
CA ALA A 157 -17.34 -1.38 7.85
C ALA A 157 -17.51 -1.51 9.38
N GLY A 158 -17.69 -0.40 10.11
CA GLY A 158 -17.71 -0.40 11.57
C GLY A 158 -16.37 -0.76 12.23
N GLY A 159 -15.26 -0.67 11.49
CA GLY A 159 -13.93 -1.07 11.96
C GLY A 159 -13.70 -2.58 11.98
N LEU A 160 -14.61 -3.36 11.40
CA LEU A 160 -14.50 -4.82 11.30
C LEU A 160 -13.54 -5.24 10.18
N PRO A 161 -12.94 -6.45 10.27
CA PRO A 161 -12.10 -6.99 9.21
C PRO A 161 -12.87 -7.15 7.89
N GLN A 162 -12.28 -6.68 6.79
CA GLN A 162 -12.76 -6.88 5.42
C GLN A 162 -11.63 -7.47 4.56
N ALA A 163 -11.66 -8.78 4.36
CA ALA A 163 -10.71 -9.45 3.48
C ALA A 163 -10.82 -8.87 2.06
N GLY A 164 -9.72 -8.31 1.54
CA GLY A 164 -9.74 -7.67 0.22
C GLY A 164 -10.44 -6.31 0.20
N GLY A 165 -10.67 -5.67 1.35
CA GLY A 165 -11.36 -4.37 1.46
C GLY A 165 -10.73 -3.24 0.65
N TRP A 166 -9.48 -3.40 0.21
CA TRP A 166 -8.83 -2.49 -0.74
C TRP A 166 -9.50 -2.48 -2.13
N LEU A 167 -10.21 -3.53 -2.54
CA LEU A 167 -10.97 -3.53 -3.80
C LEU A 167 -12.16 -2.55 -3.77
N ALA A 168 -12.56 -2.07 -2.59
CA ALA A 168 -13.64 -1.11 -2.41
C ALA A 168 -13.20 0.37 -2.53
N PHE A 169 -11.91 0.66 -2.74
CA PHE A 169 -11.41 2.03 -2.94
C PHE A 169 -12.18 2.85 -3.98
N PRO A 170 -12.60 2.30 -5.14
CA PRO A 170 -13.42 3.05 -6.10
C PRO A 170 -14.68 3.69 -5.49
N THR A 171 -15.28 3.08 -4.47
CA THR A 171 -16.52 3.57 -3.82
C THR A 171 -16.34 4.84 -2.97
N VAL A 172 -15.10 5.18 -2.62
CA VAL A 172 -14.74 6.37 -1.83
C VAL A 172 -13.89 7.37 -2.59
N GLN A 173 -13.27 6.95 -3.69
CA GLN A 173 -12.41 7.76 -4.51
C GLN A 173 -13.17 8.91 -5.18
N ARG A 174 -12.59 10.12 -5.11
CA ARG A 174 -13.05 11.29 -5.87
C ARG A 174 -12.34 11.44 -7.22
N PHE A 175 -11.12 10.91 -7.31
CA PHE A 175 -10.30 10.89 -8.51
C PHE A 175 -9.42 9.63 -8.48
N PRO A 176 -8.95 9.13 -9.64
CA PRO A 176 -8.13 7.93 -9.68
C PRO A 176 -6.71 8.28 -9.24
N TYR A 177 -6.30 7.79 -8.08
CA TYR A 177 -4.90 7.70 -7.72
C TYR A 177 -4.38 6.30 -8.04
N TRP A 178 -3.36 6.24 -8.89
CA TRP A 178 -2.72 4.98 -9.28
C TRP A 178 -1.69 4.59 -8.24
N THR A 179 -2.11 3.84 -7.22
CA THR A 179 -1.21 3.07 -6.38
C THR A 179 -1.35 1.62 -6.80
N ALA A 180 -0.41 1.11 -7.60
CA ALA A 180 -0.44 -0.25 -8.14
C ALA A 180 -0.54 -1.33 -7.04
N ASP A 181 -0.17 -0.98 -5.81
CA ASP A 181 -0.41 -1.75 -4.61
C ASP A 181 -0.73 -0.76 -3.47
N PRO A 182 -1.56 -1.12 -2.49
CA PRO A 182 -1.90 -0.21 -1.41
C PRO A 182 -0.64 0.08 -0.57
N HIS A 183 -0.11 1.30 -0.66
CA HIS A 183 1.21 1.71 -0.13
C HIS A 183 1.24 1.93 1.39
N SER A 184 0.53 1.15 2.18
CA SER A 184 0.64 1.31 3.63
C SER A 184 0.28 0.03 4.34
N SER A 185 1.26 -0.56 5.04
CA SER A 185 0.97 -1.69 5.93
C SER A 185 -0.08 -1.31 6.98
N PHE A 186 -0.14 -0.04 7.39
CA PHE A 186 -1.17 0.45 8.32
C PHE A 186 -2.58 0.34 7.74
N ILE A 187 -2.83 0.88 6.54
CA ILE A 187 -4.15 0.81 5.90
C ILE A 187 -4.50 -0.63 5.53
N HIS A 188 -3.53 -1.44 5.11
CA HIS A 188 -3.73 -2.87 4.88
C HIS A 188 -4.19 -3.59 6.15
N ILE A 189 -3.53 -3.34 7.28
CA ILE A 189 -3.91 -3.94 8.56
C ILE A 189 -5.30 -3.47 8.97
N LEU A 190 -5.57 -2.18 8.82
CA LEU A 190 -6.85 -1.60 9.17
C LEU A 190 -8.01 -2.17 8.35
N LEU A 191 -7.85 -2.31 7.03
CA LEU A 191 -8.90 -2.83 6.16
C LEU A 191 -9.07 -4.34 6.31
N ASN A 192 -7.97 -5.11 6.27
CA ASN A 192 -8.05 -6.57 6.26
C ASN A 192 -8.25 -7.19 7.64
N GLN A 193 -7.67 -6.61 8.70
CA GLN A 193 -7.75 -7.14 10.07
C GLN A 193 -8.56 -6.24 11.01
N GLY A 194 -9.10 -5.13 10.52
CA GLY A 194 -9.93 -4.22 11.30
C GLY A 194 -9.16 -3.47 12.39
N VAL A 195 -9.90 -2.78 13.24
CA VAL A 195 -9.37 -2.06 14.41
C VAL A 195 -8.68 -3.03 15.38
N LEU A 196 -9.16 -4.27 15.48
CA LEU A 196 -8.53 -5.30 16.34
C LEU A 196 -7.10 -5.65 15.90
N GLY A 197 -6.86 -5.75 14.58
CA GLY A 197 -5.52 -5.95 14.05
C GLY A 197 -4.57 -4.81 14.41
N LEU A 198 -5.04 -3.56 14.24
CA LEU A 198 -4.27 -2.38 14.63
C LEU A 198 -4.00 -2.34 16.13
N LEU A 199 -4.99 -2.68 16.97
CA LEU A 199 -4.81 -2.75 18.42
C LEU A 199 -3.77 -3.80 18.80
N GLY A 200 -3.81 -4.98 18.17
CA GLY A 200 -2.82 -6.04 18.39
C GLY A 200 -1.40 -5.59 18.08
N VAL A 201 -1.19 -4.97 16.91
CA VAL A 201 0.13 -4.42 16.52
C VAL A 201 0.55 -3.29 17.44
N SER A 202 -0.37 -2.39 17.81
CA SER A 202 -0.10 -1.25 18.70
C SER A 202 0.28 -1.70 20.11
N LEU A 203 -0.42 -2.70 20.66
CA LEU A 203 -0.09 -3.30 21.96
C LEU A 203 1.27 -4.00 21.91
N TRP A 204 1.54 -4.78 20.86
CA TRP A 204 2.83 -5.44 20.67
C TRP A 204 3.99 -4.43 20.53
N LEU A 205 3.80 -3.36 19.75
CA LEU A 205 4.77 -2.28 19.60
C LEU A 205 4.99 -1.56 20.93
N SER A 206 3.93 -1.22 21.64
CA SER A 206 4.00 -0.55 22.95
C SER A 206 4.73 -1.41 23.98
N TYR A 207 4.42 -2.71 24.05
CA TYR A 207 5.11 -3.65 24.91
C TYR A 207 6.60 -3.76 24.54
N SER A 208 6.92 -3.91 23.25
CA SER A 208 8.30 -4.01 22.77
C SER A 208 9.09 -2.73 23.05
N PHE A 209 8.46 -1.57 22.88
CA PHE A 209 9.05 -0.27 23.18
C PHE A 209 9.31 -0.10 24.68
N LEU A 210 8.35 -0.46 25.54
CA LEU A 210 8.52 -0.42 27.00
C LEU A 210 9.68 -1.30 27.47
N GLN A 211 9.83 -2.50 26.90
CA GLN A 211 10.94 -3.39 27.23
C GLN A 211 12.29 -2.82 26.77
N ALA A 212 12.35 -2.30 25.54
CA ALA A 212 13.54 -1.64 25.02
C ALA A 212 13.91 -0.39 25.86
N TRP A 213 12.92 0.38 26.27
CA TRP A 213 13.10 1.57 27.11
C TRP A 213 13.64 1.22 28.50
N LYS A 214 13.03 0.24 29.19
CA LYS A 214 13.50 -0.23 30.50
C LYS A 214 14.95 -0.73 30.43
N TYR A 215 15.27 -1.50 29.40
CA TYR A 215 16.62 -1.98 29.14
C TYR A 215 17.60 -0.81 28.93
N TRP A 216 17.21 0.16 28.11
CA TRP A 216 18.02 1.33 27.81
C TRP A 216 18.29 2.19 29.05
N VAL A 217 17.26 2.50 29.84
CA VAL A 217 17.39 3.27 31.09
C VAL A 217 18.34 2.58 32.07
N LYS A 218 18.21 1.26 32.23
CA LYS A 218 19.06 0.46 33.12
C LYS A 218 20.53 0.46 32.65
N ASN A 219 20.76 0.37 31.35
CA ASN A 219 22.11 0.33 30.79
C ASN A 219 22.73 1.71 30.56
N ARG A 220 21.96 2.80 30.62
CA ARG A 220 22.47 4.17 30.52
C ARG A 220 23.54 4.48 31.58
N LEU A 221 23.43 3.86 32.76
CA LEU A 221 24.42 3.95 33.84
C LEU A 221 25.73 3.19 33.52
N SER A 222 25.68 2.15 32.68
CA SER A 222 26.81 1.29 32.27
C SER A 222 27.65 1.89 31.12
N ILE A 223 27.10 2.88 30.39
CA ILE A 223 27.75 3.56 29.26
C ILE A 223 29.09 4.22 29.63
N LYS A 224 29.33 4.49 30.91
CA LYS A 224 30.62 5.01 31.40
C LYS A 224 31.79 4.01 31.27
N SER A 225 31.53 2.72 31.04
CA SER A 225 32.59 1.72 30.82
C SER A 225 32.93 1.54 29.32
N ARG A 226 34.22 1.48 29.00
CA ARG A 226 34.72 1.42 27.61
C ARG A 226 34.24 0.18 26.84
N LEU A 227 34.03 -0.95 27.52
CA LEU A 227 33.52 -2.19 26.92
C LEU A 227 31.98 -2.16 26.73
N GLY A 228 31.24 -1.53 27.65
CA GLY A 228 29.78 -1.34 27.53
C GLY A 228 29.40 -0.36 26.40
N SER A 229 30.32 0.50 25.99
CA SER A 229 30.11 1.51 24.94
C SER A 229 29.86 0.90 23.55
N GLU A 230 30.64 -0.09 23.11
CA GLU A 230 30.48 -0.66 21.75
C GLU A 230 29.23 -1.53 21.61
N GLU A 231 28.87 -2.26 22.67
CA GLU A 231 27.62 -3.02 22.72
C GLU A 231 26.39 -2.12 22.66
N THR A 232 26.39 -1.05 23.45
CA THR A 232 25.31 -0.05 23.45
C THR A 232 25.20 0.62 22.08
N LYS A 233 26.34 0.96 21.45
CA LYS A 233 26.36 1.51 20.09
C LYS A 233 25.74 0.58 19.07
N ALA A 234 26.06 -0.72 19.11
CA ALA A 234 25.48 -1.70 18.20
C ALA A 234 23.96 -1.82 18.39
N GLN A 235 23.47 -1.78 19.63
CA GLN A 235 22.03 -1.85 19.92
C GLN A 235 21.28 -0.62 19.43
N VAL A 236 21.82 0.58 19.63
CA VAL A 236 21.24 1.83 19.13
C VAL A 236 21.15 1.81 17.59
N ARG A 237 22.15 1.25 16.91
CA ARG A 237 22.12 1.05 15.44
C ARG A 237 21.04 0.08 14.99
N VAL A 238 20.91 -1.07 15.66
CA VAL A 238 19.86 -2.05 15.36
C VAL A 238 18.48 -1.44 15.61
N ALA A 239 18.31 -0.72 16.73
CA ALA A 239 17.06 -0.01 17.04
C ALA A 239 16.75 1.07 16.00
N GLY A 240 17.75 1.84 15.55
CA GLY A 240 17.61 2.81 14.47
C GLY A 240 17.16 2.15 13.17
N ALA A 241 17.81 1.06 12.76
CA ALA A 241 17.41 0.31 11.56
C ALA A 241 15.97 -0.23 11.66
N LEU A 242 15.57 -0.78 12.81
CA LEU A 242 14.19 -1.23 13.05
C LEU A 242 13.17 -0.09 13.02
N LEU A 243 13.50 1.04 13.64
CA LEU A 243 12.66 2.23 13.62
C LEU A 243 12.48 2.75 12.19
N PHE A 244 13.55 2.79 11.41
CA PHE A 244 13.50 3.20 10.02
C PHE A 244 12.61 2.27 9.19
N LEU A 245 12.81 0.95 9.28
CA LEU A 245 11.97 -0.03 8.58
C LEU A 245 10.50 0.09 9.00
N GLY A 246 10.22 0.26 10.30
CA GLY A 246 8.86 0.45 10.81
C GLY A 246 8.21 1.72 10.28
N LEU A 247 8.88 2.88 10.39
CA LEU A 247 8.38 4.16 9.88
C LEU A 247 8.19 4.15 8.36
N HIS A 248 9.08 3.49 7.63
CA HIS A 248 8.96 3.35 6.19
C HIS A 248 7.76 2.47 5.82
N SER A 249 7.52 1.37 6.55
CA SER A 249 6.36 0.48 6.35
C SER A 249 5.00 1.13 6.66
N LEU A 250 5.01 2.23 7.42
CA LEU A 250 3.80 3.03 7.57
C LEU A 250 3.46 3.69 6.25
N VAL A 251 4.46 4.20 5.51
CA VAL A 251 4.35 5.01 4.28
C VAL A 251 4.34 4.18 2.99
N ASP A 252 4.88 2.97 3.02
CA ASP A 252 4.84 2.01 1.91
C ASP A 252 4.57 0.59 2.43
N ALA A 253 4.10 -0.32 1.58
CA ALA A 253 3.85 -1.71 1.97
C ALA A 253 5.12 -2.58 1.95
N ASP A 254 6.18 -2.11 2.61
CA ASP A 254 7.51 -2.73 2.56
C ASP A 254 7.54 -4.17 3.08
N PHE A 255 6.72 -4.49 4.08
CA PHE A 255 6.67 -5.83 4.65
C PHE A 255 5.90 -6.85 3.81
N SER A 256 5.24 -6.42 2.73
CA SER A 256 4.77 -7.34 1.69
C SER A 256 5.94 -8.00 0.95
N PHE A 257 7.14 -7.41 1.01
CA PHE A 257 8.36 -7.99 0.45
C PHE A 257 9.08 -8.82 1.52
N ALA A 258 9.11 -10.14 1.30
CA ALA A 258 9.68 -11.11 2.25
C ALA A 258 11.09 -10.72 2.72
N GLY A 259 11.94 -10.17 1.85
CA GLY A 259 13.30 -9.74 2.18
C GLY A 259 13.36 -8.71 3.33
N LEU A 260 12.48 -7.71 3.31
CA LEU A 260 12.42 -6.71 4.38
C LEU A 260 11.77 -7.26 5.65
N GLY A 261 10.76 -8.12 5.52
CA GLY A 261 10.17 -8.84 6.64
C GLY A 261 11.21 -9.70 7.38
N PHE A 262 11.99 -10.50 6.66
CA PHE A 262 13.06 -11.31 7.24
C PHE A 262 14.14 -10.43 7.89
N LEU A 263 14.59 -9.37 7.23
CA LEU A 263 15.56 -8.45 7.81
C LEU A 263 15.04 -7.86 9.13
N PHE A 264 13.80 -7.36 9.15
CA PHE A 264 13.17 -6.80 10.34
C PHE A 264 13.15 -7.81 11.49
N TRP A 265 12.66 -9.02 11.26
CA TRP A 265 12.56 -10.03 12.31
C TRP A 265 13.93 -10.52 12.81
N ILE A 266 14.93 -10.63 11.93
CA ILE A 266 16.31 -10.95 12.31
C ILE A 266 16.89 -9.85 13.21
N LEU A 267 16.72 -8.59 12.82
CA LEU A 267 17.18 -7.44 13.61
C LEU A 267 16.47 -7.38 14.97
N PHE A 268 15.16 -7.58 14.98
CA PHE A 268 14.36 -7.61 16.21
C PHE A 268 14.80 -8.73 17.15
N GLY A 269 15.00 -9.95 16.63
CA GLY A 269 15.50 -11.08 17.41
C GLY A 269 16.91 -10.85 17.98
N SER A 270 17.76 -10.09 17.26
CA SER A 270 19.11 -9.77 17.73
C SER A 270 19.15 -8.87 18.97
N LEU A 271 18.11 -8.08 19.21
CA LEU A 271 17.98 -7.26 20.43
C LEU A 271 17.69 -8.12 21.68
N ARG A 272 16.96 -9.24 21.53
CA ARG A 272 16.50 -10.07 22.66
C ARG A 272 17.52 -11.11 23.15
N LYS A 273 18.41 -11.60 22.29
CA LYS A 273 19.27 -12.76 22.61
C LYS A 273 20.39 -12.48 23.63
N ARG A 274 20.57 -11.24 24.11
CA ARG A 274 21.76 -10.84 24.87
C ARG A 274 21.58 -10.78 26.40
N GLU A 275 20.37 -11.03 26.90
CA GLU A 275 20.04 -10.86 28.33
C GLU A 275 20.31 -12.11 29.21
N GLU A 276 20.75 -13.23 28.63
CA GLU A 276 20.88 -14.51 29.37
C GLU A 276 22.16 -14.69 30.19
N ARG A 277 23.10 -13.73 30.22
CA ARG A 277 24.29 -13.87 31.06
C ARG A 277 24.04 -13.35 32.48
N THR A 278 23.93 -14.33 33.39
CA THR A 278 24.14 -14.29 34.84
C THR A 278 22.95 -13.92 35.74
N ARG A 279 22.21 -14.95 36.21
CA ARG A 279 21.88 -15.18 37.63
C ARG A 279 21.24 -16.57 37.82
N PRO A 280 21.86 -17.50 38.59
CA PRO A 280 21.36 -18.87 38.79
C PRO A 280 20.13 -18.98 39.73
N PHE A 281 19.61 -17.88 40.28
CA PHE A 281 18.59 -17.91 41.33
C PHE A 281 17.11 -17.92 40.84
N LEU A 282 16.86 -17.99 39.53
CA LEU A 282 15.51 -17.85 38.95
C LEU A 282 15.08 -19.03 38.05
N LEU A 283 15.52 -20.26 38.33
CA LEU A 283 15.16 -21.45 37.53
C LEU A 283 13.63 -21.69 37.44
N ARG A 284 12.87 -21.41 38.50
CA ARG A 284 11.41 -21.61 38.53
C ARG A 284 10.65 -20.61 37.65
N ASN A 285 11.08 -19.34 37.63
CA ASN A 285 10.53 -18.34 36.70
C ASN A 285 11.02 -18.55 35.27
N ARG A 286 12.18 -19.20 35.07
CA ARG A 286 12.69 -19.53 33.74
C ARG A 286 11.82 -20.56 33.04
N LEU A 287 11.40 -21.61 33.74
CA LEU A 287 10.47 -22.61 33.20
C LEU A 287 9.11 -21.97 32.86
N ALA A 288 8.56 -21.15 33.76
CA ALA A 288 7.31 -20.44 33.52
C ALA A 288 7.39 -19.45 32.34
N THR A 289 8.47 -18.69 32.22
CA THR A 289 8.68 -17.77 31.09
C THR A 289 8.96 -18.50 29.78
N HIS A 290 9.67 -19.63 29.81
CA HIS A 290 9.91 -20.44 28.63
C HIS A 290 8.62 -21.15 28.17
N LEU A 291 7.85 -21.74 29.08
CA LEU A 291 6.51 -22.29 28.82
C LEU A 291 5.54 -21.21 28.33
N SER A 292 5.59 -20.00 28.89
CA SER A 292 4.80 -18.87 28.40
C SER A 292 5.22 -18.44 26.99
N SER A 293 6.52 -18.41 26.68
CA SER A 293 7.00 -18.04 25.34
C SER A 293 6.67 -19.10 24.29
N ILE A 294 6.79 -20.39 24.63
CA ILE A 294 6.38 -21.51 23.77
C ILE A 294 4.86 -21.50 23.63
N GLY A 295 4.11 -21.33 24.72
CA GLY A 295 2.66 -21.23 24.70
C GLY A 295 2.17 -20.07 23.83
N MET A 296 2.79 -18.90 23.93
CA MET A 296 2.51 -17.75 23.07
C MET A 296 2.90 -18.00 21.62
N PHE A 297 4.01 -18.68 21.34
CA PHE A 297 4.41 -19.05 19.99
C PHE A 297 3.42 -20.05 19.38
N VAL A 298 3.08 -21.11 20.11
CA VAL A 298 2.12 -22.13 19.69
C VAL A 298 0.75 -21.49 19.50
N LEU A 299 0.29 -20.62 20.41
CA LEU A 299 -0.95 -19.87 20.26
C LEU A 299 -0.91 -18.96 19.02
N SER A 300 0.17 -18.20 18.82
CA SER A 300 0.30 -17.30 17.67
C SER A 300 0.36 -18.08 16.35
N LEU A 301 1.07 -19.21 16.32
CA LEU A 301 1.16 -20.09 15.16
C LEU A 301 -0.20 -20.76 14.90
N THR A 302 -0.88 -21.21 15.95
CA THR A 302 -2.21 -21.83 15.86
C THR A 302 -3.24 -20.81 15.39
N LEU A 303 -3.23 -19.58 15.92
CA LEU A 303 -4.06 -18.48 15.43
C LEU A 303 -3.70 -18.14 13.99
N CYS A 304 -2.42 -18.06 13.62
CA CYS A 304 -2.01 -17.79 12.24
C CYS A 304 -2.47 -18.88 11.27
N LEU A 305 -2.34 -20.16 11.65
CA LEU A 305 -2.78 -21.31 10.86
C LEU A 305 -4.31 -21.47 10.83
N LEU A 306 -5.01 -21.20 11.94
CA LEU A 306 -6.48 -21.25 12.01
C LEU A 306 -7.10 -20.06 11.28
N SER A 307 -6.61 -18.84 11.48
CA SER A 307 -7.04 -17.66 10.74
C SER A 307 -6.66 -17.81 9.26
N GLY A 308 -5.46 -18.28 8.95
CA GLY A 308 -5.02 -18.56 7.60
C GLY A 308 -5.89 -19.62 6.93
N SER A 309 -6.16 -20.75 7.57
CA SER A 309 -7.01 -21.81 7.02
C SER A 309 -8.50 -21.46 6.97
N ALA A 310 -9.00 -20.64 7.90
CA ALA A 310 -10.37 -20.14 7.87
C ALA A 310 -10.58 -19.09 6.78
N LEU A 311 -9.59 -18.22 6.54
CA LEU A 311 -9.63 -17.16 5.53
C LEU A 311 -9.24 -17.65 4.13
N LEU A 312 -8.32 -18.61 4.02
CA LEU A 312 -7.88 -19.24 2.77
C LEU A 312 -8.65 -20.52 2.46
N LYS A 313 -9.93 -20.64 2.84
CA LYS A 313 -10.76 -21.74 2.32
C LYS A 313 -11.00 -21.48 0.82
N PRO A 314 -10.34 -22.19 -0.13
CA PRO A 314 -10.60 -22.02 -1.56
C PRO A 314 -12.08 -22.26 -1.89
N ASN A 315 -12.73 -23.11 -1.08
CA ASN A 315 -14.16 -23.38 -1.13
C ASN A 315 -15.04 -22.13 -1.06
N LEU A 316 -14.58 -21.00 -0.49
CA LEU A 316 -15.39 -19.77 -0.45
C LEU A 316 -15.46 -19.09 -1.82
N LEU A 317 -14.34 -19.01 -2.53
CA LEU A 317 -14.30 -18.51 -3.92
C LEU A 317 -15.00 -19.48 -4.87
N GLU A 318 -14.77 -20.78 -4.71
CA GLU A 318 -15.48 -21.81 -5.49
C GLU A 318 -16.99 -21.77 -5.23
N LYS A 319 -17.40 -21.43 -3.99
CA LYS A 319 -18.82 -21.28 -3.64
C LYS A 319 -19.43 -20.06 -4.32
N SER A 320 -18.77 -18.89 -4.35
CA SER A 320 -19.32 -17.73 -5.07
C SER A 320 -19.42 -18.02 -6.57
N GLN A 321 -18.41 -18.65 -7.17
CA GLN A 321 -18.43 -19.09 -8.58
C GLN A 321 -19.55 -20.11 -8.86
N SER A 322 -19.76 -21.07 -7.95
CA SER A 322 -20.83 -22.05 -8.04
C SER A 322 -22.21 -21.39 -7.94
N LEU A 323 -22.40 -20.45 -7.00
CA LEU A 323 -23.63 -19.66 -6.87
C LEU A 323 -23.91 -18.85 -8.14
N ASN A 324 -22.89 -18.20 -8.70
CA ASN A 324 -23.01 -17.44 -9.94
C ASN A 324 -23.38 -18.34 -11.13
N SER A 325 -22.74 -19.50 -11.24
CA SER A 325 -23.03 -20.47 -12.31
C SER A 325 -24.46 -21.02 -12.20
N GLN A 326 -24.92 -21.32 -10.98
CA GLN A 326 -26.29 -21.76 -10.72
C GLN A 326 -27.30 -20.64 -11.02
N ALA A 327 -26.98 -19.39 -10.68
CA ALA A 327 -27.84 -18.24 -10.99
C ALA A 327 -28.03 -18.09 -12.50
N VAL A 328 -26.94 -18.13 -13.28
CA VAL A 328 -26.99 -18.07 -14.75
C VAL A 328 -27.83 -19.22 -15.33
N GLN A 329 -27.68 -20.45 -14.83
CA GLN A 329 -28.50 -21.59 -15.28
C GLN A 329 -29.99 -21.44 -14.96
N GLN A 330 -30.32 -20.80 -13.82
CA GLN A 330 -31.70 -20.60 -13.38
C GLN A 330 -32.33 -19.33 -13.98
N ARG A 331 -31.56 -18.50 -14.69
CA ARG A 331 -31.98 -17.22 -15.28
C ARG A 331 -33.24 -17.35 -16.13
N GLU A 332 -33.32 -18.38 -16.96
CA GLU A 332 -34.44 -18.60 -17.88
C GLU A 332 -35.66 -19.24 -17.20
N GLN A 333 -35.45 -20.00 -16.11
CA GLN A 333 -36.48 -20.81 -15.48
C GLN A 333 -37.15 -20.11 -14.29
N ALA A 334 -36.38 -19.36 -13.49
CA ALA A 334 -36.84 -18.77 -12.24
C ALA A 334 -36.04 -17.50 -11.90
N LEU A 335 -36.48 -16.35 -12.44
CA LEU A 335 -35.89 -15.03 -12.22
C LEU A 335 -35.58 -14.74 -10.75
N ALA A 336 -36.58 -14.92 -9.86
CA ALA A 336 -36.43 -14.65 -8.44
C ALA A 336 -35.35 -15.53 -7.77
N ARG A 337 -35.18 -16.76 -8.24
CA ARG A 337 -34.16 -17.69 -7.72
C ARG A 337 -32.76 -17.29 -8.19
N SER A 338 -32.62 -16.86 -9.44
CA SER A 338 -31.36 -16.31 -9.96
C SER A 338 -30.92 -15.09 -9.15
N MET A 339 -31.84 -14.14 -8.90
CA MET A 339 -31.57 -12.96 -8.10
C MET A 339 -31.13 -13.32 -6.67
N ALA A 340 -31.84 -14.22 -6.00
CA ALA A 340 -31.48 -14.66 -4.66
C ALA A 340 -30.07 -15.31 -4.61
N LEU A 341 -29.70 -16.10 -5.62
CA LEU A 341 -28.37 -16.71 -5.70
C LEU A 341 -27.27 -15.67 -5.92
N TRP A 342 -27.51 -14.67 -6.77
CA TRP A 342 -26.59 -13.55 -6.95
C TRP A 342 -26.49 -12.67 -5.70
N ASP A 343 -27.60 -12.39 -5.01
CA ASP A 343 -27.57 -11.64 -3.74
C ASP A 343 -26.78 -12.40 -2.68
N MET A 344 -26.96 -13.72 -2.59
CA MET A 344 -26.12 -14.56 -1.74
C MET A 344 -24.65 -14.43 -2.14
N SER A 345 -24.32 -14.50 -3.43
CA SER A 345 -22.94 -14.35 -3.92
C SER A 345 -22.34 -12.97 -3.58
N LEU A 346 -23.10 -11.89 -3.75
CA LEU A 346 -22.69 -10.53 -3.44
C LEU A 346 -22.53 -10.29 -1.93
N ASN A 347 -23.30 -10.97 -1.09
CA ASN A 347 -23.10 -10.96 0.36
C ASN A 347 -21.76 -11.62 0.76
N TRP A 348 -21.27 -12.58 -0.03
CA TRP A 348 -19.95 -13.19 0.19
C TRP A 348 -18.82 -12.34 -0.39
N ASP A 349 -19.00 -11.79 -1.60
CA ASP A 349 -18.03 -10.94 -2.26
C ASP A 349 -18.73 -9.76 -2.94
N GLN A 350 -18.66 -8.62 -2.26
CA GLN A 350 -19.25 -7.36 -2.68
C GLN A 350 -18.50 -6.72 -3.86
N THR A 351 -17.34 -7.23 -4.28
CA THR A 351 -16.52 -6.59 -5.32
C THR A 351 -16.90 -7.05 -6.74
N GLN A 352 -17.84 -7.99 -6.85
CA GLN A 352 -18.27 -8.58 -8.13
C GLN A 352 -19.15 -7.62 -8.94
N VAL A 353 -18.53 -6.65 -9.63
CA VAL A 353 -19.26 -5.68 -10.46
C VAL A 353 -19.95 -6.34 -11.65
N GLY A 354 -19.35 -7.38 -12.23
CA GLY A 354 -19.97 -8.13 -13.35
C GLY A 354 -21.33 -8.72 -12.98
N ILE A 355 -21.45 -9.30 -11.78
CA ILE A 355 -22.71 -9.87 -11.29
C ILE A 355 -23.78 -8.79 -11.11
N ARG A 356 -23.41 -7.61 -10.63
CA ARG A 356 -24.36 -6.47 -10.54
C ARG A 356 -24.83 -6.00 -11.91
N ARG A 357 -23.95 -6.02 -12.92
CA ARG A 357 -24.36 -5.70 -14.30
C ARG A 357 -25.40 -6.70 -14.81
N GLU A 358 -25.15 -8.00 -14.60
CA GLU A 358 -26.11 -9.05 -14.98
C GLU A 358 -27.45 -8.92 -14.24
N GLN A 359 -27.43 -8.60 -12.94
CA GLN A 359 -28.63 -8.30 -12.16
C GLN A 359 -29.41 -7.12 -12.73
N ALA A 360 -28.73 -6.00 -13.03
CA ALA A 360 -29.35 -4.81 -13.61
C ALA A 360 -30.00 -5.11 -14.97
N GLU A 361 -29.27 -5.77 -15.87
CA GLU A 361 -29.76 -6.17 -17.19
C GLU A 361 -30.99 -7.07 -17.09
N LEU A 362 -30.95 -8.05 -16.18
CA LEU A 362 -32.05 -8.99 -15.99
C LEU A 362 -33.30 -8.30 -15.40
N LEU A 363 -33.14 -7.41 -14.42
CA LEU A 363 -34.24 -6.67 -13.81
C LEU A 363 -34.90 -5.69 -14.81
N LEU A 364 -34.07 -4.96 -15.57
CA LEU A 364 -34.53 -4.00 -16.56
C LEU A 364 -35.25 -4.68 -17.72
N SER A 365 -34.69 -5.77 -18.26
CA SER A 365 -35.34 -6.57 -19.31
C SER A 365 -36.63 -7.24 -18.83
N GLY A 366 -36.72 -7.60 -17.54
CA GLY A 366 -37.94 -8.09 -16.90
C GLY A 366 -38.99 -7.02 -16.60
N GLY A 367 -38.73 -5.74 -16.91
CA GLY A 367 -39.65 -4.63 -16.67
C GLY A 367 -39.71 -4.11 -15.23
N ASN A 368 -38.84 -4.59 -14.34
CA ASN A 368 -38.66 -4.06 -13.00
C ASN A 368 -37.70 -2.85 -13.04
N VAL A 369 -38.23 -1.74 -13.56
CA VAL A 369 -37.47 -0.52 -13.88
C VAL A 369 -36.81 0.11 -12.64
N GLU A 370 -37.54 0.25 -11.54
CA GLU A 370 -37.03 0.95 -10.35
C GLU A 370 -35.90 0.17 -9.66
N THR A 371 -36.09 -1.12 -9.43
CA THR A 371 -35.04 -1.97 -8.85
C THR A 371 -33.86 -2.09 -9.81
N GLY A 372 -34.12 -2.24 -11.12
CA GLY A 372 -33.07 -2.32 -12.13
C GLY A 372 -32.19 -1.06 -12.18
N LEU A 373 -32.80 0.14 -12.16
CA LEU A 373 -32.07 1.41 -12.08
C LEU A 373 -31.25 1.52 -10.78
N THR A 374 -31.79 1.04 -9.66
CA THR A 374 -31.04 1.04 -8.39
C THR A 374 -29.75 0.22 -8.51
N VAL A 375 -29.81 -0.97 -9.12
CA VAL A 375 -28.63 -1.81 -9.35
C VAL A 375 -27.66 -1.17 -10.37
N VAL A 376 -28.16 -0.46 -11.39
CA VAL A 376 -27.30 0.33 -12.29
C VAL A 376 -26.51 1.39 -11.50
N GLU A 377 -27.16 2.12 -10.60
CA GLU A 377 -26.49 3.10 -9.74
C GLU A 377 -25.44 2.44 -8.83
N GLU A 378 -25.70 1.23 -8.33
CA GLU A 378 -24.69 0.47 -7.58
C GLU A 378 -23.47 0.14 -8.44
N VAL A 379 -23.64 -0.27 -9.71
CA VAL A 379 -22.50 -0.49 -10.63
C VAL A 379 -21.69 0.79 -10.79
N LEU A 380 -22.36 1.94 -11.02
CA LEU A 380 -21.69 3.23 -11.13
C LEU A 380 -21.06 3.69 -9.81
N HIS A 381 -21.59 3.27 -8.66
CA HIS A 381 -20.99 3.51 -7.36
C HIS A 381 -19.67 2.74 -7.17
N TRP A 382 -19.59 1.51 -7.70
CA TRP A 382 -18.37 0.70 -7.70
C TRP A 382 -17.38 1.08 -8.80
N GLN A 383 -17.82 1.80 -9.84
CA GLN A 383 -16.98 2.23 -10.95
C GLN A 383 -17.19 3.71 -11.31
N PRO A 384 -17.10 4.66 -10.35
CA PRO A 384 -17.52 6.06 -10.56
C PRO A 384 -16.59 6.85 -11.48
N LEU A 385 -15.43 6.29 -11.81
CA LEU A 385 -14.37 6.91 -12.61
C LEU A 385 -14.08 6.09 -13.89
N ASP A 386 -14.93 5.11 -14.22
CA ASP A 386 -14.84 4.31 -15.45
C ASP A 386 -15.87 4.80 -16.47
N LEU A 387 -15.40 5.46 -17.53
CA LEU A 387 -16.27 5.96 -18.59
C LEU A 387 -17.06 4.84 -19.29
N LYS A 388 -16.46 3.64 -19.39
CA LYS A 388 -17.13 2.48 -20.01
C LYS A 388 -18.30 1.98 -19.16
N ALA A 389 -18.24 2.14 -17.85
CA ALA A 389 -19.36 1.81 -16.97
C ALA A 389 -20.55 2.75 -17.23
N TYR A 390 -20.30 4.04 -17.46
CA TYR A 390 -21.34 5.00 -17.86
C TYR A 390 -21.92 4.69 -19.24
N GLU A 391 -21.08 4.34 -20.22
CA GLU A 391 -21.53 3.94 -21.57
C GLU A 391 -22.44 2.70 -21.52
N TRP A 392 -22.03 1.68 -20.77
CA TRP A 392 -22.84 0.48 -20.53
C TRP A 392 -24.18 0.84 -19.87
N ALA A 393 -24.13 1.59 -18.77
CA ALA A 393 -25.31 1.94 -17.99
C ALA A 393 -26.33 2.74 -18.81
N GLN A 394 -25.87 3.72 -19.60
CA GLN A 394 -26.72 4.51 -20.46
C GLN A 394 -27.32 3.68 -21.60
N SER A 395 -26.55 2.75 -22.18
CA SER A 395 -27.01 1.92 -23.28
C SER A 395 -28.13 0.96 -22.84
N ILE A 396 -27.96 0.28 -21.70
CA ILE A 396 -28.99 -0.66 -21.20
C ILE A 396 -30.26 0.06 -20.74
N VAL A 397 -30.13 1.23 -20.12
CA VAL A 397 -31.27 2.05 -19.69
C VAL A 397 -32.05 2.58 -20.90
N TRP A 398 -31.34 3.05 -21.93
CA TRP A 398 -31.95 3.48 -23.20
C TRP A 398 -32.69 2.35 -23.91
N GLU A 399 -32.07 1.18 -24.06
CA GLU A 399 -32.70 0.00 -24.70
C GLU A 399 -33.98 -0.43 -23.96
N THR A 400 -33.93 -0.38 -22.63
CA THR A 400 -35.09 -0.65 -21.78
C THR A 400 -36.18 0.40 -22.00
N ALA A 401 -35.82 1.68 -22.11
CA ALA A 401 -36.78 2.76 -22.36
C ALA A 401 -37.52 2.55 -23.69
N GLU A 402 -36.81 2.20 -24.76
CA GLU A 402 -37.40 1.93 -26.08
C GLU A 402 -38.34 0.71 -26.03
N THR A 403 -37.98 -0.33 -25.28
CA THR A 403 -38.84 -1.51 -25.08
C THR A 403 -40.11 -1.16 -24.29
N GLN A 404 -39.99 -0.32 -23.26
CA GLN A 404 -41.12 0.09 -22.42
C GLN A 404 -42.02 1.15 -23.10
N ARG A 405 -41.51 1.89 -24.09
CA ARG A 405 -42.17 3.05 -24.69
C ARG A 405 -43.64 2.84 -25.07
N ARG A 406 -43.97 1.68 -25.65
CA ARG A 406 -45.35 1.37 -26.09
C ARG A 406 -46.21 0.77 -24.98
N ARG A 407 -45.60 0.05 -24.03
CA ARG A 407 -46.32 -0.73 -23.01
C ARG A 407 -46.57 0.08 -21.74
N HIS A 408 -45.57 0.86 -21.34
CA HIS A 408 -45.50 1.62 -20.10
C HIS A 408 -44.80 2.96 -20.38
N PRO A 409 -45.46 3.89 -21.09
CA PRO A 409 -44.87 5.16 -21.50
C PRO A 409 -44.34 5.98 -20.31
N GLU A 410 -45.00 5.93 -19.16
CA GLU A 410 -44.57 6.58 -17.93
C GLU A 410 -43.20 6.09 -17.44
N LYS A 411 -42.97 4.76 -17.48
CA LYS A 411 -41.68 4.17 -17.12
C LYS A 411 -40.61 4.47 -18.15
N ALA A 412 -40.98 4.50 -19.43
CA ALA A 412 -40.07 4.87 -20.51
C ALA A 412 -39.60 6.33 -20.35
N THR A 413 -40.50 7.27 -20.03
CA THR A 413 -40.15 8.67 -19.76
C THR A 413 -39.15 8.79 -18.61
N LEU A 414 -39.35 8.04 -17.51
CA LEU A 414 -38.39 7.99 -16.41
C LEU A 414 -36.99 7.53 -16.87
N LEU A 415 -36.92 6.47 -17.67
CA LEU A 415 -35.67 5.93 -18.20
C LEU A 415 -34.99 6.90 -19.19
N TYR A 416 -35.75 7.60 -20.03
CA TYR A 416 -35.21 8.63 -20.92
C TYR A 416 -34.60 9.79 -20.13
N HIS A 417 -35.27 10.29 -19.09
CA HIS A 417 -34.69 11.32 -18.22
C HIS A 417 -33.39 10.84 -17.56
N TRP A 418 -33.36 9.57 -17.11
CA TRP A 418 -32.14 9.00 -16.54
C TRP A 418 -31.00 8.99 -17.57
N ALA A 419 -31.25 8.48 -18.78
CA ALA A 419 -30.26 8.40 -19.86
C ALA A 419 -29.79 9.79 -20.33
N GLU A 420 -30.69 10.77 -20.39
CA GLU A 420 -30.37 12.16 -20.69
C GLU A 420 -29.44 12.78 -19.64
N GLY A 421 -29.58 12.41 -18.37
CA GLY A 421 -28.79 12.96 -17.27
C GLY A 421 -27.34 12.45 -17.18
N VAL A 422 -26.97 11.39 -17.90
CA VAL A 422 -25.64 10.76 -17.81
C VAL A 422 -24.47 11.71 -18.12
N PRO A 423 -24.48 12.51 -19.22
CA PRO A 423 -23.44 13.50 -19.47
C PRO A 423 -23.23 14.47 -18.30
N GLN A 424 -24.31 14.97 -17.69
CA GLN A 424 -24.23 15.90 -16.57
C GLN A 424 -23.59 15.24 -15.35
N ARG A 425 -23.97 13.99 -15.04
CA ARG A 425 -23.39 13.23 -13.92
C ARG A 425 -21.86 13.07 -14.06
N ILE A 426 -21.37 12.81 -15.26
CA ILE A 426 -19.92 12.73 -15.54
C ILE A 426 -19.26 14.09 -15.33
N GLN A 427 -19.88 15.17 -15.82
CA GLN A 427 -19.37 16.53 -15.62
C GLN A 427 -19.35 16.92 -14.15
N ASP A 428 -20.41 16.62 -13.40
CA ASP A 428 -20.54 16.92 -11.97
C ASP A 428 -19.40 16.29 -11.17
N ARG A 429 -18.96 15.07 -11.54
CA ARG A 429 -17.79 14.41 -10.92
C ARG A 429 -16.51 15.21 -11.08
N VAL A 430 -16.31 15.87 -12.22
CA VAL A 430 -15.14 16.72 -12.47
C VAL A 430 -15.29 18.08 -11.80
N VAL A 431 -16.50 18.64 -11.80
CA VAL A 431 -16.80 19.96 -11.21
C VAL A 431 -16.51 19.99 -9.71
N ILE A 432 -16.88 18.94 -8.97
CA ILE A 432 -16.68 18.87 -7.51
C ILE A 432 -15.20 18.76 -7.09
N LEU A 433 -14.28 18.52 -8.02
CA LEU A 433 -12.86 18.42 -7.72
C LEU A 433 -12.30 19.80 -7.35
N THR A 434 -11.59 19.84 -6.23
CA THR A 434 -10.81 21.00 -5.80
C THR A 434 -9.63 21.24 -6.76
N PRO A 435 -9.05 22.46 -6.80
CA PRO A 435 -7.86 22.74 -7.60
C PRO A 435 -6.70 21.78 -7.32
N ALA A 436 -6.53 21.36 -6.06
CA ALA A 436 -5.52 20.39 -5.68
C ALA A 436 -5.81 19.00 -6.27
N GLU A 437 -7.05 18.51 -6.17
CA GLU A 437 -7.46 17.22 -6.75
C GLU A 437 -7.33 17.19 -8.27
N ARG A 438 -7.70 18.28 -8.98
CA ARG A 438 -7.49 18.41 -10.43
C ARG A 438 -6.01 18.38 -10.81
N TRP A 439 -5.16 18.95 -9.97
CA TRP A 439 -3.72 18.90 -10.18
C TRP A 439 -3.14 17.49 -10.00
N LEU A 440 -3.69 16.72 -9.05
CA LEU A 440 -3.32 15.31 -8.84
C LEU A 440 -3.81 14.42 -9.98
N TRP A 441 -5.04 14.59 -10.43
CA TRP A 441 -5.61 13.79 -11.51
C TRP A 441 -5.37 14.43 -12.88
N ARG A 442 -4.15 14.35 -13.40
CA ARG A 442 -3.81 14.98 -14.70
C ARG A 442 -4.69 14.53 -15.89
N GLY A 443 -5.27 13.34 -15.82
CA GLY A 443 -6.18 12.80 -16.84
C GLY A 443 -7.65 13.22 -16.69
N TYR A 444 -7.99 14.10 -15.74
CA TYR A 444 -9.36 14.62 -15.61
C TYR A 444 -9.90 15.28 -16.90
N PRO A 445 -9.09 15.95 -17.75
CA PRO A 445 -9.59 16.53 -18.99
C PRO A 445 -10.06 15.48 -20.00
N ASP A 446 -9.57 14.24 -19.87
CA ASP A 446 -9.97 13.11 -20.73
C ASP A 446 -11.22 12.40 -20.19
N PHE A 447 -11.59 12.65 -18.93
CA PHE A 447 -12.82 12.12 -18.32
C PHE A 447 -14.01 13.04 -18.60
N LEU A 448 -14.37 13.11 -19.88
CA LEU A 448 -15.52 13.85 -20.37
C LEU A 448 -16.53 12.88 -21.00
N PRO A 449 -17.83 13.26 -21.07
CA PRO A 449 -18.81 12.45 -21.77
C PRO A 449 -18.35 12.15 -23.20
N SER A 450 -18.29 10.86 -23.56
CA SER A 450 -17.93 10.44 -24.91
C SER A 450 -18.98 10.89 -25.94
N GLN A 451 -18.63 10.86 -27.22
CA GLN A 451 -19.58 11.18 -28.29
C GLN A 451 -20.81 10.25 -28.25
N HIS A 452 -20.58 8.96 -27.97
CA HIS A 452 -21.65 7.97 -27.78
C HIS A 452 -22.60 8.40 -26.66
N ILE A 453 -22.05 8.82 -25.51
CA ILE A 453 -22.86 9.24 -24.36
C ILE A 453 -23.74 10.47 -24.68
N LYS A 454 -23.16 11.44 -25.39
CA LYS A 454 -23.88 12.65 -25.81
C LYS A 454 -25.00 12.34 -26.79
N LEU A 455 -24.74 11.46 -27.75
CA LEU A 455 -25.71 11.06 -28.76
C LEU A 455 -26.93 10.37 -28.14
N ILE A 456 -26.72 9.40 -27.23
CA ILE A 456 -27.83 8.73 -26.54
C ILE A 456 -28.62 9.73 -25.70
N ALA A 457 -27.96 10.66 -25.00
CA ALA A 457 -28.64 11.66 -24.21
C ALA A 457 -29.52 12.60 -25.07
N GLU A 458 -29.05 12.98 -26.25
CA GLU A 458 -29.83 13.79 -27.20
C GLU A 458 -31.05 13.02 -27.72
N TYR A 459 -30.89 11.76 -28.09
CA TYR A 459 -32.04 10.93 -28.49
C TYR A 459 -33.03 10.75 -27.34
N ALA A 460 -32.55 10.51 -26.11
CA ALA A 460 -33.39 10.46 -24.92
C ALA A 460 -34.20 11.73 -24.71
N ARG A 461 -33.61 12.90 -24.91
CA ARG A 461 -34.33 14.18 -24.87
C ARG A 461 -35.41 14.28 -25.96
N GLN A 462 -35.06 13.94 -27.20
CA GLN A 462 -36.01 14.01 -28.32
C GLN A 462 -37.22 13.09 -28.11
N ARG A 463 -37.02 11.91 -27.50
CA ARG A 463 -38.10 10.95 -27.20
C ARG A 463 -39.08 11.41 -26.13
N GLN A 464 -38.73 12.41 -25.31
CA GLN A 464 -39.60 12.96 -24.28
C GLN A 464 -40.56 14.03 -24.83
N LEU A 465 -40.25 14.61 -25.99
CA LEU A 465 -41.12 15.61 -26.60
C LEU A 465 -42.43 14.96 -27.07
N PRO A 466 -43.59 15.61 -26.87
CA PRO A 466 -44.84 15.12 -27.43
C PRO A 466 -44.71 15.03 -28.96
N ASN A 467 -44.92 13.82 -29.49
CA ASN A 467 -44.96 13.55 -30.93
C ASN A 467 -46.14 14.24 -31.60
#